data_AF-A0AA86J8L2-F1
#
_entry.id   AF-A0AA86J8L2-F1
#
_cell.length_a   1.000
_cell.length_b   1.000
_cell.length_c   1.000
_cell.angle_alpha   90.00
_cell.angle_beta   90.00
_cell.angle_gamma   90.00
#
_symmetry.space_group_name_H-M   'P 1'
#
loop_
_entity.id
_entity.type
_entity.pdbx_description
1 polymer ?
#
loop_
_entity_poly.entity_id
_entity_poly.type
_entity_poly.pdbx_seq_one_letter_code
_entity_poly.pdbx_strand_id
1 'polypeptide(L)'
;MKSDVQLNIRAKEAQRALIDTAASILHKSRTDFILETACQAAENVILDRRMFNLNDEQYAEFITMLDAPVTANPALDALLARKPQWEK
;
A
#
# COMPACT_ATOMS: atom_id res chain seq x y z
N MET A 1 3.04 -21.78 4.64
CA MET A 1 3.42 -21.83 3.20
C MET A 1 2.30 -21.12 2.45
N LYS A 2 2.50 -19.87 2.00
CA LYS A 2 1.48 -19.18 1.19
C LYS A 2 1.54 -19.79 -0.21
N SER A 3 0.46 -20.45 -0.63
CA SER A 3 0.35 -21.04 -1.96
C SER A 3 0.26 -19.94 -3.01
N ASP A 4 0.96 -20.09 -4.13
CA ASP A 4 0.77 -19.23 -5.29
C ASP A 4 -0.69 -19.27 -5.75
N VAL A 5 -1.27 -18.11 -6.02
CA VAL A 5 -2.65 -17.96 -6.50
C VAL A 5 -2.61 -17.56 -7.97
N GLN A 6 -3.29 -18.33 -8.82
CA GLN A 6 -3.34 -18.05 -10.25
C GLN A 6 -4.25 -16.86 -10.55
N LEU A 7 -3.72 -15.86 -11.27
CA LEU A 7 -4.47 -14.71 -11.74
C LEU A 7 -4.74 -14.85 -13.26
N ASN A 8 -6.00 -15.00 -13.64
CA ASN A 8 -6.40 -15.12 -15.04
C ASN A 8 -6.86 -13.76 -15.59
N ILE A 9 -6.12 -13.19 -16.54
CA ILE A 9 -6.42 -11.89 -17.16
C ILE A 9 -6.73 -12.08 -18.64
N ARG A 10 -7.80 -11.42 -19.11
CA ARG A 10 -8.11 -11.30 -20.54
C ARG A 10 -7.62 -9.95 -21.06
N ALA A 11 -6.96 -9.96 -22.21
CA ALA A 11 -6.47 -8.74 -22.86
C ALA A 11 -6.73 -8.81 -24.36
N LYS A 12 -6.96 -7.65 -24.98
CA LYS A 12 -6.96 -7.50 -26.43
C LYS A 12 -5.53 -7.66 -26.96
N GLU A 13 -5.39 -8.03 -28.23
CA GLU A 13 -4.09 -8.20 -28.88
C GLU A 13 -3.23 -6.92 -28.81
N ALA A 14 -3.83 -5.75 -29.04
CA ALA A 14 -3.16 -4.46 -28.92
C ALA A 14 -2.64 -4.18 -27.49
N GLN A 15 -3.40 -4.57 -26.46
CA GLN A 15 -2.97 -4.40 -25.06
C GLN A 15 -1.80 -5.32 -24.74
N ARG A 16 -1.85 -6.57 -25.22
CA ARG A 16 -0.74 -7.51 -25.08
C ARG A 16 0.52 -6.99 -25.77
N ALA A 17 0.44 -6.53 -27.01
CA ALA A 17 1.59 -6.04 -27.76
C ALA A 17 2.26 -4.83 -27.05
N LEU A 18 1.45 -3.93 -26.51
CA LEU A 18 1.93 -2.79 -25.73
C LEU A 18 2.68 -3.25 -24.45
N ILE A 19 2.11 -4.20 -23.72
CA ILE A 19 2.72 -4.76 -22.51
C ILE A 19 4.01 -5.50 -22.84
N ASP A 20 4.01 -6.34 -23.87
CA ASP A 20 5.18 -7.11 -24.31
C ASP A 20 6.35 -6.17 -24.69
N THR A 21 6.03 -5.04 -25.35
CA THR A 21 7.02 -3.99 -25.67
C THR A 21 7.59 -3.35 -24.41
N ALA A 22 6.75 -2.96 -23.45
CA ALA A 22 7.21 -2.36 -22.19
C ALA A 22 8.07 -3.31 -21.36
N ALA A 23 7.65 -4.58 -21.26
CA ALA A 23 8.42 -5.62 -20.58
C ALA A 23 9.79 -5.86 -21.24
N SER A 24 9.83 -5.83 -22.59
CA SER A 24 11.09 -5.97 -23.35
C SER A 24 12.05 -4.81 -23.09
N ILE A 25 11.57 -3.57 -23.01
CA ILE A 25 12.41 -2.39 -22.72
C ILE A 25 13.07 -2.52 -21.34
N LEU A 26 12.36 -3.11 -20.37
CA LEU A 26 12.86 -3.30 -19.01
C LEU A 26 13.57 -4.65 -18.79
N HIS A 27 13.74 -5.46 -19.84
CA HIS A 27 14.33 -6.80 -19.78
C HIS A 27 13.65 -7.73 -18.75
N LYS A 28 12.33 -7.65 -18.63
CA LYS A 28 11.52 -8.46 -17.72
C LYS A 28 10.60 -9.40 -18.48
N SER A 29 10.16 -10.49 -17.84
CA SER A 29 9.07 -11.28 -18.38
C SER A 29 7.78 -10.47 -18.35
N ARG A 30 6.85 -10.75 -19.26
CA ARG A 30 5.52 -10.13 -19.26
C ARG A 30 4.82 -10.30 -17.91
N THR A 31 4.88 -11.50 -17.32
CA THR A 31 4.20 -11.79 -16.06
C THR A 31 4.77 -10.96 -14.92
N ASP A 32 6.10 -10.85 -14.84
CA ASP A 32 6.76 -10.04 -13.81
C ASP A 32 6.41 -8.56 -13.98
N PHE A 33 6.48 -8.06 -15.22
CA PHE A 33 6.11 -6.68 -15.52
C PHE A 33 4.66 -6.37 -15.12
N ILE A 34 3.71 -7.24 -15.47
CA ILE A 34 2.30 -7.06 -15.13
C ILE A 34 2.12 -7.08 -13.61
N LEU A 35 2.68 -8.06 -12.91
CA LEU A 35 2.52 -8.20 -11.47
C LEU A 35 3.11 -7.00 -10.72
N GLU A 36 4.34 -6.62 -11.05
CA GLU A 36 5.01 -5.49 -10.41
C GLU A 36 4.26 -4.17 -10.65
N THR A 37 3.86 -3.91 -11.89
CA THR A 37 3.11 -2.69 -12.23
C THR A 37 1.74 -2.67 -11.56
N ALA A 38 1.04 -3.81 -11.53
CA ALA A 38 -0.27 -3.92 -10.89
C ALA A 38 -0.18 -3.74 -9.37
N CYS A 39 0.84 -4.32 -8.73
CA CYS A 39 1.10 -4.13 -7.29
C CYS A 39 1.41 -2.67 -6.98
N GLN A 40 2.32 -2.04 -7.73
CA GLN A 40 2.65 -0.64 -7.53
C GLN A 40 1.43 0.28 -7.69
N ALA A 41 0.60 0.02 -8.70
CA ALA A 41 -0.63 0.77 -8.89
C ALA A 41 -1.62 0.54 -7.74
N ALA A 42 -1.77 -0.69 -7.26
CA ALA A 42 -2.62 -1.00 -6.11
C ALA A 42 -2.12 -0.31 -4.83
N GLU A 43 -0.81 -0.33 -4.57
CA GLU A 43 -0.18 0.38 -3.46
C GLU A 43 -0.45 1.87 -3.51
N ASN A 44 -0.29 2.50 -4.68
CA ASN A 44 -0.58 3.92 -4.85
C ASN A 44 -2.05 4.23 -4.58
N VAL A 45 -2.98 3.40 -5.07
CA VAL A 45 -4.42 3.56 -4.78
C VAL A 45 -4.71 3.43 -3.28
N ILE A 46 -4.03 2.51 -2.59
CA ILE A 46 -4.17 2.34 -1.13
C ILE A 46 -3.59 3.53 -0.39
N LEU A 47 -2.43 4.04 -0.79
CA LEU A 47 -1.77 5.19 -0.17
C LEU A 47 -2.53 6.51 -0.42
N ASP A 48 -3.15 6.65 -1.59
CA ASP A 48 -4.01 7.77 -1.93
C ASP A 48 -5.37 7.73 -1.22
N ARG A 49 -5.65 6.67 -0.45
CA ARG A 49 -6.90 6.55 0.31
C ARG A 49 -6.95 7.61 1.41
N ARG A 50 -7.75 8.65 1.18
CA ARG A 50 -8.02 9.74 2.15
C ARG A 50 -9.23 9.50 3.04
N MET A 51 -10.13 8.61 2.63
CA MET A 51 -11.38 8.32 3.34
C MET A 51 -11.34 6.92 3.95
N PHE A 52 -11.53 6.87 5.26
CA PHE A 52 -11.69 5.63 6.02
C PHE A 52 -13.17 5.47 6.35
N ASN A 53 -13.78 4.42 5.81
CA ASN A 53 -15.16 4.10 6.09
C ASN A 53 -15.17 3.19 7.32
N LEU A 54 -15.77 3.66 8.40
CA LEU A 54 -16.01 2.91 9.62
C LEU A 54 -17.47 2.48 9.64
N ASN A 55 -17.75 1.27 10.11
CA ASN A 55 -19.10 0.92 10.53
C ASN A 55 -19.40 1.56 11.90
N ASP A 56 -20.66 1.47 12.36
CA ASP A 56 -21.09 2.15 13.59
C ASP A 56 -20.29 1.72 14.85
N GLU A 57 -19.92 0.44 14.94
CA GLU A 57 -19.12 -0.11 16.03
C GLU A 57 -17.70 0.48 16.02
N GLN A 58 -17.04 0.44 14.86
CA GLN A 58 -15.69 0.99 14.67
C GLN A 58 -15.67 2.51 14.89
N TYR A 59 -16.74 3.21 14.52
CA TYR A 59 -16.86 4.64 14.76
C TYR A 59 -16.99 4.95 16.26
N ALA A 60 -17.82 4.22 17.00
CA ALA A 60 -17.97 4.40 18.43
C ALA A 60 -16.67 4.10 19.20
N GLU A 61 -15.95 3.04 18.82
CA GLU A 61 -14.63 2.72 19.36
C GLU A 61 -13.63 3.86 19.09
N PHE A 62 -13.61 4.37 17.85
CA PHE A 62 -12.74 5.48 17.47
C PHE A 62 -13.01 6.75 18.28
N ILE A 63 -14.27 7.13 18.47
CA ILE A 63 -14.64 8.29 19.30
C ILE A 63 -14.24 8.08 20.76
N THR A 64 -14.45 6.87 21.31
CA THR A 64 -14.04 6.54 22.67
C THR A 64 -12.53 6.68 22.86
N MET A 65 -11.74 6.27 21.88
CA MET A 65 -10.28 6.44 21.90
C MET A 65 -9.86 7.90 21.78
N LEU A 66 -10.57 8.72 20.99
CA LEU A 66 -10.30 10.15 20.85
C LEU A 66 -10.62 10.95 22.13
N ASP A 67 -11.70 10.60 22.81
CA ASP A 67 -12.13 11.27 24.04
C ASP A 67 -11.35 10.80 25.28
N ALA A 68 -10.62 9.69 25.17
CA ALA A 68 -9.81 9.16 26.26
C ALA A 68 -8.68 10.15 26.62
N PRO A 69 -8.40 10.36 27.92
CA PRO A 69 -7.28 11.21 28.33
C PRO A 69 -5.95 10.63 27.83
N VAL A 70 -5.06 11.52 27.38
CA VAL A 70 -3.72 11.12 26.93
C VAL A 70 -2.97 10.52 28.11
N THR A 71 -2.59 9.25 27.98
CA THR A 71 -1.77 8.55 28.96
C THR A 71 -0.30 8.69 28.61
N ALA A 72 0.56 8.68 29.64
CA ALA A 72 2.00 8.76 29.43
C ALA A 72 2.49 7.56 28.62
N ASN A 73 3.22 7.82 27.53
CA ASN A 73 3.80 6.80 26.67
C ASN A 73 5.32 7.01 26.57
N PRO A 74 6.12 6.33 27.41
CA PRO A 74 7.58 6.49 27.45
C PRO A 74 8.26 6.23 26.10
N ALA A 75 7.69 5.36 25.25
CA ALA A 75 8.23 5.10 23.92
C ALA A 75 7.97 6.26 22.96
N LEU A 76 6.82 6.93 23.07
CA LEU A 76 6.52 8.15 22.31
C LEU A 76 7.43 9.31 22.75
N ASP A 77 7.64 9.46 24.06
CA ASP A 77 8.54 10.49 24.60
C ASP A 77 9.98 10.29 24.08
N ALA A 78 10.48 9.05 24.10
CA ALA A 78 11.79 8.71 23.57
C ALA A 78 11.89 8.93 22.05
N LEU A 79 10.82 8.66 21.30
CA LEU A 79 10.75 8.89 19.86
C LEU A 79 10.83 10.39 19.53
N LEU A 80 10.07 11.23 20.24
CA LEU A 80 10.05 12.68 20.04
C LEU A 80 11.36 13.35 20.49
N ALA A 81 12.05 12.81 21.49
CA ALA A 81 13.35 13.29 21.94
C ALA A 81 14.52 12.91 21.00
N ARG A 82 14.30 12.01 20.04
CA ARG A 82 15.35 11.53 19.13
C ARG A 82 15.71 12.61 18.11
N LYS A 83 17.00 12.96 18.04
CA LYS A 83 17.50 13.82 16.96
C LYS A 83 17.30 13.16 15.59
N PRO A 84 16.66 13.84 14.63
CA PRO A 84 16.48 13.30 13.29
C PRO A 84 17.84 13.15 12.59
N GLN A 85 17.98 12.09 11.78
CA GLN A 85 19.27 11.74 11.16
C GLN A 85 19.73 12.70 10.06
N TRP A 86 18.84 13.58 9.59
CA TRP A 86 19.10 14.56 8.53
C TRP A 86 19.53 15.93 9.05
N GLU A 87 19.53 16.18 10.36
CA GLU A 87 20.03 17.43 10.98
C GLU A 87 21.53 17.35 11.30
N LYS A 88 22.34 16.80 10.39
CA LYS A 88 23.80 16.92 10.48
C LYS A 88 24.26 18.33 10.16
#